data_AF-A0A0D2L2M2-F1
#
_entry.id   AF-A0A0D2L2M2-F1
#
_cell.length_a   1.000
_cell.length_b   1.000
_cell.length_c   1.000
_cell.angle_alpha   90.00
_cell.angle_beta   90.00
_cell.angle_gamma   90.00
#
_symmetry.space_group_name_H-M   'P 1'
#
loop_
_entity.id
_entity.type
_entity.pdbx_description
1 polymer ?
#
loop_
_entity_poly.entity_id
_entity_poly.type
_entity_poly.pdbx_seq_one_letter_code
_entity_poly.pdbx_strand_id
1 'polypeptide(L)'
;MAGGAQAQQRQVTGTKVMIITDDASAGTSQPWQSIQFLADALTAVNKSYDVFTVNASSRPDSTWFWNADGTGKYVGYIMYPPLESRGALTPSEISLIWDYAAKTAVRSIKYGCGMTTLGFTETSAPGGPLNTQLSWKPDAPFGTSGVSPSASFSDGG
;
A
#
# COMPACT_ATOMS: atom_id res chain seq x y z
N MET A 1 -27.66 25.24 -8.19
CA MET A 1 -27.48 23.77 -8.19
C MET A 1 -26.33 23.46 -9.14
N ALA A 2 -25.09 23.56 -8.66
CA ALA A 2 -23.93 23.25 -9.49
C ALA A 2 -23.83 21.73 -9.64
N GLY A 3 -24.07 21.23 -10.85
CA GLY A 3 -23.82 19.83 -11.18
C GLY A 3 -22.34 19.55 -10.98
N GLY A 4 -22.01 18.80 -9.94
CA GLY A 4 -20.66 18.29 -9.74
C GLY A 4 -20.35 17.37 -10.92
N ALA A 5 -19.51 17.82 -11.85
CA ALA A 5 -18.96 16.95 -12.86
C ALA A 5 -18.28 15.79 -12.14
N GLN A 6 -18.83 14.57 -12.27
CA GLN A 6 -18.14 13.38 -11.81
C GLN A 6 -16.81 13.35 -12.56
N ALA A 7 -15.69 13.45 -11.83
CA ALA A 7 -14.37 13.35 -12.43
C ALA A 7 -14.33 12.06 -13.24
N GLN A 8 -14.13 12.17 -14.55
CA GLN A 8 -14.13 11.01 -15.43
C GLN A 8 -13.01 10.07 -14.99
N GLN A 9 -13.39 8.89 -14.52
CA GLN A 9 -12.44 7.88 -14.09
C GLN A 9 -11.54 7.52 -15.27
N ARG A 10 -10.24 7.68 -15.07
CA ARG A 10 -9.22 7.34 -16.05
C ARG A 10 -9.02 5.84 -16.08
N GLN A 11 -8.89 5.30 -17.29
CA GLN A 11 -8.64 3.89 -17.51
C GLN A 11 -7.24 3.50 -17.01
N VAL A 12 -7.13 2.28 -16.49
CA VAL A 12 -5.85 1.63 -16.15
C VAL A 12 -5.57 0.57 -17.20
N THR A 13 -4.42 0.64 -17.84
CA THR A 13 -4.03 -0.29 -18.91
C THR A 13 -2.92 -1.25 -18.50
N GLY A 14 -2.14 -0.88 -17.48
CA GLY A 14 -1.16 -1.79 -16.92
C GLY A 14 -1.79 -2.85 -16.02
N THR A 15 -1.05 -3.93 -15.79
CA THR A 15 -1.49 -5.10 -15.00
C THR A 15 -0.65 -5.30 -13.73
N LYS A 16 0.41 -4.51 -13.58
CA LYS A 16 1.37 -4.61 -12.47
C LYS A 16 0.85 -3.90 -11.22
N VAL A 17 1.35 -4.34 -10.07
CA VAL A 17 1.24 -3.61 -8.79
C VAL A 17 2.48 -2.74 -8.60
N MET A 18 2.31 -1.52 -8.09
CA MET A 18 3.43 -0.66 -7.71
C MET A 18 3.77 -0.88 -6.23
N ILE A 19 5.04 -1.07 -5.89
CA ILE A 19 5.52 -1.03 -4.51
C ILE A 19 6.30 0.28 -4.30
N ILE A 20 5.90 1.09 -3.33
CA ILE A 20 6.55 2.35 -2.96
C ILE A 20 7.26 2.14 -1.62
N THR A 21 8.57 2.37 -1.58
CA THR A 21 9.41 2.07 -0.40
C THR A 21 10.53 3.08 -0.18
N ASP A 22 11.31 2.93 0.89
CA ASP A 22 12.57 3.66 1.13
C ASP A 22 13.79 2.74 0.98
N ASP A 23 15.00 3.31 0.95
CA ASP A 23 16.24 2.52 0.76
C ASP A 23 16.44 1.48 1.89
N ALA A 24 16.03 1.82 3.11
CA ALA A 24 16.22 0.97 4.28
C ALA A 24 15.37 -0.31 4.21
N SER A 25 14.09 -0.18 3.85
CA SER A 25 13.17 -1.30 3.71
C SER A 25 13.36 -2.08 2.41
N ALA A 26 13.94 -1.47 1.37
CA ALA A 26 14.36 -2.20 0.18
C ALA A 26 15.58 -3.10 0.45
N GLY A 27 16.50 -2.69 1.33
CA GLY A 27 17.77 -3.36 1.57
C GLY A 27 17.87 -4.19 2.85
N THR A 28 16.86 -4.22 3.70
CA THR A 28 16.94 -4.94 4.99
C THR A 28 16.75 -6.45 4.83
N SER A 29 17.54 -7.21 5.61
CA SER A 29 17.45 -8.67 5.71
C SER A 29 16.40 -9.16 6.71
N GLN A 30 15.80 -8.26 7.50
CA GLN A 30 14.72 -8.63 8.41
C GLN A 30 13.42 -8.84 7.62
N PRO A 31 12.87 -10.06 7.55
CA PRO A 31 11.76 -10.37 6.64
C PRO A 31 10.49 -9.55 6.89
N TRP A 32 10.17 -9.26 8.17
CA TRP A 32 9.01 -8.43 8.56
C TRP A 32 9.20 -6.93 8.29
N GLN A 33 10.44 -6.52 8.03
CA GLN A 33 10.85 -5.13 7.80
C GLN A 33 11.23 -4.86 6.34
N SER A 34 11.14 -5.88 5.51
CA SER A 34 11.56 -5.87 4.12
C SER A 34 10.35 -5.88 3.19
N ILE A 35 10.50 -5.24 2.03
CA ILE A 35 9.55 -5.43 0.93
C ILE A 35 9.55 -6.85 0.38
N GLN A 36 10.52 -7.69 0.76
CA GLN A 36 10.62 -9.08 0.28
C GLN A 36 9.36 -9.88 0.60
N PHE A 37 8.77 -9.72 1.79
CA PHE A 37 7.50 -10.36 2.12
C PHE A 37 6.38 -10.00 1.13
N LEU A 38 6.31 -8.72 0.72
CA LEU A 38 5.32 -8.25 -0.26
C LEU A 38 5.61 -8.78 -1.67
N ALA A 39 6.88 -8.79 -2.05
CA ALA A 39 7.36 -9.34 -3.31
C ALA A 39 7.04 -10.84 -3.42
N ASP A 40 7.31 -11.61 -2.37
CA ASP A 40 7.02 -13.03 -2.29
C ASP A 40 5.51 -13.29 -2.35
N ALA A 41 4.71 -12.51 -1.62
CA ALA A 41 3.26 -12.61 -1.62
C ALA A 41 2.67 -12.36 -3.02
N LEU A 42 3.14 -11.31 -3.72
CA LEU A 42 2.71 -11.01 -5.09
C LEU A 42 3.17 -12.09 -6.08
N THR A 43 4.40 -12.59 -5.93
CA THR A 43 4.94 -13.68 -6.74
C THR A 43 4.13 -14.96 -6.57
N ALA A 44 3.76 -15.32 -5.33
CA ALA A 44 2.98 -16.51 -5.02
C ALA A 44 1.59 -16.52 -5.70
N VAL A 45 1.02 -15.33 -5.96
CA VAL A 45 -0.25 -15.17 -6.69
C VAL A 45 -0.08 -14.77 -8.16
N ASN A 46 1.14 -14.95 -8.72
CA ASN A 46 1.50 -14.61 -10.09
C ASN A 46 1.16 -13.17 -10.48
N LYS A 47 1.42 -12.22 -9.58
CA LYS A 47 1.26 -10.78 -9.82
C LYS A 47 2.60 -10.12 -10.01
N SER A 48 2.82 -9.62 -11.22
CA SER A 48 3.97 -8.79 -11.55
C SER A 48 3.91 -7.45 -10.81
N TYR A 49 5.07 -6.93 -10.42
CA TYR A 49 5.19 -5.68 -9.71
C TYR A 49 6.43 -4.90 -10.14
N ASP A 50 6.41 -3.60 -9.91
CA ASP A 50 7.58 -2.73 -9.99
C ASP A 50 7.84 -2.09 -8.63
N VAL A 51 9.11 -1.93 -8.27
CA VAL A 51 9.53 -1.31 -7.01
C VAL A 51 10.06 0.08 -7.28
N PHE A 52 9.53 1.06 -6.56
CA PHE A 52 9.95 2.44 -6.58
C PHE A 52 10.50 2.82 -5.21
N THR A 53 11.80 3.05 -5.17
CA THR A 53 12.48 3.50 -3.97
C THR A 53 12.50 5.02 -3.92
N VAL A 54 12.02 5.55 -2.80
CA VAL A 54 12.00 6.97 -2.49
C VAL A 54 13.26 7.32 -1.71
N ASN A 55 14.08 8.19 -2.29
CA ASN A 55 15.31 8.70 -1.68
C ASN A 55 15.63 10.10 -2.24
N ALA A 56 16.81 10.64 -1.96
CA ALA A 56 17.18 11.99 -2.40
C ALA A 56 17.23 12.15 -3.93
N SER A 57 17.47 11.07 -4.68
CA SER A 57 17.63 11.08 -6.15
C SER A 57 16.41 10.54 -6.90
N SER A 58 15.48 9.89 -6.20
CA SER A 58 14.30 9.25 -6.76
C SER A 58 13.09 9.63 -5.92
N ARG A 59 12.23 10.49 -6.48
CA ARG A 59 11.05 11.03 -5.80
C ARG A 59 9.80 10.78 -6.66
N PRO A 60 8.61 10.61 -6.04
CA PRO A 60 7.38 10.43 -6.81
C PRO A 60 7.10 11.60 -7.74
N ASP A 61 6.87 11.28 -9.01
CA ASP A 61 6.39 12.23 -10.01
C ASP A 61 5.27 11.60 -10.85
N SER A 62 4.67 12.37 -11.75
CA SER A 62 3.56 11.92 -12.60
C SER A 62 3.93 10.70 -13.47
N THR A 63 5.19 10.58 -13.89
CA THR A 63 5.65 9.50 -14.77
C THR A 63 5.66 8.14 -14.08
N TRP A 64 5.71 8.11 -12.75
CA TRP A 64 5.55 6.88 -11.99
C TRP A 64 4.16 6.28 -12.21
N PHE A 65 3.12 7.10 -12.30
CA PHE A 65 1.73 6.61 -12.25
C PHE A 65 1.06 6.51 -13.62
N TRP A 66 1.45 7.37 -14.55
CA TRP A 66 0.76 7.57 -15.82
C TRP A 66 1.61 7.18 -17.02
N ASN A 67 0.97 6.55 -18.01
CA ASN A 67 1.50 6.40 -19.35
C ASN A 67 1.47 7.75 -20.09
N ALA A 68 2.22 7.85 -21.18
CA ALA A 68 2.23 9.05 -22.02
C ALA A 68 0.86 9.36 -22.65
N ASP A 69 0.00 8.34 -22.82
CA ASP A 69 -1.37 8.47 -23.30
C ASP A 69 -2.38 8.90 -22.21
N GLY A 70 -1.92 9.11 -20.97
CA GLY A 70 -2.74 9.51 -19.83
C GLY A 70 -3.46 8.37 -19.11
N THR A 71 -3.27 7.12 -19.52
CA THR A 71 -3.81 5.94 -18.80
C THR A 71 -2.94 5.56 -17.60
N GLY A 72 -3.55 4.91 -16.61
CA GLY A 72 -2.84 4.46 -15.41
C GLY A 72 -1.95 3.23 -15.69
N LYS A 73 -0.74 3.24 -15.13
CA LYS A 73 0.26 2.17 -15.28
C LYS A 73 0.08 0.96 -14.37
N TYR A 74 -0.61 1.11 -13.24
CA TYR A 74 -0.65 0.11 -12.18
C TYR A 74 -2.09 -0.18 -11.73
N VAL A 75 -2.40 -1.44 -11.43
CA VAL A 75 -3.75 -1.84 -10.97
C VAL A 75 -4.00 -1.58 -9.48
N GLY A 76 -2.97 -1.12 -8.78
CA GLY A 76 -2.96 -0.84 -7.36
C GLY A 76 -1.54 -0.54 -6.90
N TYR A 77 -1.42 -0.05 -5.68
CA TYR A 77 -0.11 0.20 -5.08
C TYR A 77 -0.05 -0.25 -3.63
N ILE A 78 1.15 -0.62 -3.20
CA ILE A 78 1.49 -0.96 -1.83
C ILE A 78 2.55 0.01 -1.35
N MET A 79 2.37 0.58 -0.17
CA MET A 79 3.37 1.44 0.46
C MET A 79 3.91 0.75 1.71
N TYR A 80 5.23 0.57 1.74
CA TYR A 80 5.93 0.07 2.91
C TYR A 80 7.36 0.61 2.95
N PRO A 81 7.80 1.23 4.06
CA PRO A 81 7.03 1.57 5.25
C PRO A 81 6.02 2.69 4.93
N PRO A 82 5.16 3.14 5.86
CA PRO A 82 4.19 4.21 5.58
C PRO A 82 4.90 5.58 5.42
N LEU A 83 5.47 5.84 4.23
CA LEU A 83 6.31 7.00 3.95
C LEU A 83 5.59 8.33 4.18
N GLU A 84 4.27 8.38 3.95
CA GLU A 84 3.42 9.54 4.22
C GLU A 84 3.43 9.91 5.71
N SER A 85 3.17 8.94 6.60
CA SER A 85 3.08 9.21 8.04
C SER A 85 4.44 9.34 8.71
N ARG A 86 5.51 8.85 8.08
CA ARG A 86 6.91 9.03 8.53
C ARG A 86 7.51 10.38 8.10
N GLY A 87 6.78 11.20 7.34
CA GLY A 87 7.29 12.48 6.83
C GLY A 87 8.36 12.33 5.75
N ALA A 88 8.46 11.17 5.10
CA ALA A 88 9.42 10.92 4.02
C ALA A 88 8.95 11.49 2.67
N LEU A 89 7.67 11.86 2.57
CA LEU A 89 7.04 12.48 1.41
C LEU A 89 6.59 13.91 1.72
N THR A 90 6.74 14.79 0.74
CA THR A 90 6.20 16.15 0.73
C THR A 90 4.70 16.13 0.44
N PRO A 91 3.93 17.17 0.84
CA PRO A 91 2.50 17.23 0.54
C PRO A 91 2.15 17.10 -0.95
N SER A 92 2.98 17.60 -1.86
CA SER A 92 2.78 17.47 -3.30
C SER A 92 2.96 16.03 -3.80
N GLU A 93 3.94 15.29 -3.25
CA GLU A 93 4.15 13.89 -3.62
C GLU A 93 3.04 12.99 -3.07
N ILE A 94 2.57 13.28 -1.85
CA ILE A 94 1.37 12.63 -1.28
C ILE A 94 0.16 12.90 -2.19
N SER A 95 0.00 14.14 -2.65
CA SER A 95 -1.09 14.52 -3.56
C SER A 95 -1.03 13.76 -4.89
N LEU A 96 0.15 13.50 -5.45
CA LEU A 96 0.29 12.70 -6.67
C LEU A 96 -0.22 11.26 -6.47
N ILE A 97 0.15 10.63 -5.36
CA ILE A 97 -0.27 9.27 -5.03
C ILE A 97 -1.79 9.21 -4.86
N TRP A 98 -2.36 10.15 -4.11
CA TRP A 98 -3.81 10.17 -3.83
C TRP A 98 -4.61 10.55 -5.07
N ASP A 99 -4.11 11.47 -5.90
CA ASP A 99 -4.72 11.86 -7.16
C ASP A 99 -4.80 10.67 -8.13
N TYR A 100 -3.75 9.85 -8.18
CA TYR A 100 -3.76 8.61 -8.96
C TYR A 100 -4.86 7.66 -8.50
N ALA A 101 -4.94 7.38 -7.20
CA ALA A 101 -5.98 6.54 -6.62
C ALA A 101 -7.40 7.08 -6.92
N ALA A 102 -7.60 8.38 -6.71
CA ALA A 102 -8.89 9.04 -6.93
C ALA A 102 -9.31 9.00 -8.40
N LYS A 103 -8.40 9.24 -9.34
CA LYS A 103 -8.71 9.28 -10.77
C LYS A 103 -8.89 7.91 -11.41
N THR A 104 -8.29 6.86 -10.87
CA THR A 104 -8.36 5.51 -11.45
C THR A 104 -9.24 4.54 -10.66
N ALA A 105 -9.61 4.91 -9.43
CA ALA A 105 -10.22 4.05 -8.42
C ALA A 105 -9.41 2.79 -8.09
N VAL A 106 -8.09 2.79 -8.34
CA VAL A 106 -7.22 1.71 -7.87
C VAL A 106 -7.14 1.72 -6.36
N ARG A 107 -6.95 0.54 -5.78
CA ARG A 107 -6.84 0.36 -4.34
C ARG A 107 -5.40 0.45 -3.89
N SER A 108 -5.23 0.89 -2.65
CA SER A 108 -3.94 1.00 -1.99
C SER A 108 -3.87 0.10 -0.77
N ILE A 109 -2.70 -0.48 -0.51
CA ILE A 109 -2.40 -1.17 0.75
C ILE A 109 -1.26 -0.40 1.43
N LYS A 110 -1.38 -0.17 2.74
CA LYS A 110 -0.28 0.34 3.57
C LYS A 110 -0.02 -0.67 4.67
N TYR A 111 1.23 -1.09 4.83
CA TYR A 111 1.63 -2.10 5.81
C TYR A 111 2.62 -1.49 6.82
N GLY A 112 2.71 -2.06 8.02
CA GLY A 112 3.57 -1.54 9.10
C GLY A 112 3.20 -0.13 9.56
N CYS A 113 1.94 0.28 9.36
CA CYS A 113 1.43 1.57 9.78
C CYS A 113 1.30 1.65 11.31
N GLY A 114 1.78 2.73 11.91
CA GLY A 114 1.37 3.10 13.26
C GLY A 114 -0.13 3.40 13.30
N MET A 115 -0.76 3.16 14.46
CA MET A 115 -2.21 3.34 14.65
C MET A 115 -2.69 4.79 14.48
N THR A 116 -1.80 5.78 14.48
CA THR A 116 -2.10 7.19 14.19
C THR A 116 -2.32 7.49 12.71
N THR A 117 -2.24 6.48 11.83
CA THR A 117 -2.50 6.68 10.40
C THR A 117 -4.00 6.93 10.18
N LEU A 118 -4.33 7.87 9.28
CA LEU A 118 -5.68 8.35 8.92
C LEU A 118 -6.82 7.34 9.19
N GLY A 119 -7.80 7.75 10.00
CA GLY A 119 -9.05 7.02 10.21
C GLY A 119 -9.09 6.11 11.43
N PHE A 120 -8.02 6.00 12.20
CA PHE A 120 -7.97 5.23 13.45
C PHE A 120 -7.52 6.10 14.63
N THR A 121 -8.16 5.91 15.78
CA THR A 121 -7.75 6.53 17.04
C THR A 121 -6.94 5.52 17.84
N GLU A 122 -5.80 5.93 18.40
CA GLU A 122 -5.01 5.05 19.27
C GLU A 122 -5.81 4.60 20.49
N THR A 123 -6.04 3.29 20.59
CA THR A 123 -6.20 2.62 21.88
C THR A 123 -4.87 1.97 22.20
N SER A 124 -3.99 2.69 22.91
CA SER A 124 -2.72 2.23 23.51
C SER A 124 -1.97 1.15 22.73
N ALA A 125 -0.82 1.51 22.13
CA ALA A 125 0.07 0.52 21.53
C ALA A 125 0.33 -0.63 22.51
N PRO A 126 0.12 -1.88 22.10
CA PRO A 126 0.38 -2.99 22.98
C PRO A 126 1.86 -2.99 23.37
N GLY A 127 2.11 -2.75 24.65
CA GLY A 127 3.45 -2.71 25.21
C GLY A 127 3.99 -4.13 25.39
N GLY A 128 4.65 -4.66 24.36
CA GLY A 128 5.38 -5.93 24.43
C GLY A 128 4.91 -6.97 23.40
N PRO A 129 5.63 -8.11 23.30
CA PRO A 129 5.24 -9.21 22.42
C PRO A 129 3.84 -9.64 22.81
N LEU A 130 2.90 -9.41 21.90
CA LEU A 130 1.54 -9.85 22.10
C LEU A 130 1.50 -11.29 21.63
N ASN A 131 1.77 -12.25 22.52
CA ASN A 131 1.33 -13.64 22.34
C ASN A 131 -0.22 -13.77 22.30
N THR A 132 -0.87 -12.82 21.66
CA THR A 132 -2.28 -12.60 21.45
C THR A 132 -2.59 -13.21 20.10
N GLN A 133 -3.56 -14.11 20.14
CA GLN A 133 -4.10 -14.71 18.96
C GLN A 133 -4.80 -13.62 18.11
N LEU A 134 -4.30 -13.42 16.90
CA LEU A 134 -4.96 -12.60 15.89
C LEU A 134 -5.98 -13.45 15.16
N SER A 135 -7.15 -12.87 14.90
CA SER A 135 -8.23 -13.49 14.15
C SER A 135 -8.92 -12.45 13.27
N TRP A 136 -9.51 -12.94 12.19
CA TRP A 136 -10.37 -12.12 11.35
C TRP A 136 -11.75 -11.96 11.98
N LYS A 137 -12.39 -10.81 11.75
CA LYS A 137 -13.81 -10.67 12.06
C LYS A 137 -14.66 -11.46 11.05
N PRO A 138 -15.84 -11.96 11.45
CA PRO A 138 -16.71 -12.73 10.55
C PRO A 138 -17.11 -12.01 9.26
N ASP A 139 -17.12 -10.68 9.27
CA ASP A 139 -17.49 -9.80 8.15
C ASP A 139 -16.27 -9.32 7.33
N ALA A 140 -15.08 -9.86 7.56
CA ALA A 140 -13.90 -9.51 6.78
C ALA A 140 -14.11 -9.84 5.28
N PRO A 141 -13.79 -8.91 4.36
CA PRO A 141 -14.05 -9.08 2.94
C PRO A 141 -12.98 -9.96 2.26
N PHE A 142 -12.99 -11.26 2.55
CA PHE A 142 -11.97 -12.21 2.06
C PHE A 142 -11.89 -12.35 0.54
N GLY A 143 -12.97 -12.05 -0.17
CA GLY A 143 -13.03 -12.17 -1.63
C GLY A 143 -12.56 -13.54 -2.13
N THR A 144 -11.57 -13.56 -3.02
CA THR A 144 -10.98 -14.77 -3.59
C THR A 144 -9.67 -15.18 -2.92
N SER A 145 -9.38 -14.71 -1.70
CA SER A 145 -8.10 -14.95 -1.04
C SER A 145 -7.85 -16.41 -0.62
N GLY A 146 -8.91 -17.21 -0.47
CA GLY A 146 -8.81 -18.58 0.05
C GLY A 146 -8.49 -18.67 1.56
N VAL A 147 -8.38 -17.53 2.26
CA VAL A 147 -8.17 -17.48 3.70
C VAL A 147 -9.41 -17.99 4.43
N SER A 148 -9.22 -18.90 5.39
CA SER A 148 -10.32 -19.36 6.23
C SER A 148 -10.75 -18.24 7.20
N PRO A 149 -12.05 -17.92 7.28
CA PRO A 149 -12.57 -16.97 8.27
C PRO A 149 -12.29 -17.38 9.73
N SER A 150 -12.06 -18.68 9.98
CA SER A 150 -11.74 -19.20 11.31
C SER A 150 -10.24 -19.33 11.56
N ALA A 151 -9.39 -18.89 10.63
CA ALA A 151 -7.94 -18.96 10.81
C ALA A 151 -7.51 -18.06 11.97
N SER A 152 -6.59 -18.58 12.76
CA SER A 152 -5.98 -17.86 13.86
C SER A 152 -4.47 -17.87 13.73
N PHE A 153 -3.85 -16.75 14.11
CA PHE A 153 -2.44 -16.48 13.88
C PHE A 153 -1.81 -15.95 15.16
N SER A 154 -0.50 -16.17 15.33
CA SER A 154 0.29 -15.53 16.38
C SER A 154 1.03 -14.35 15.76
N ASP A 155 1.28 -13.29 16.53
CA ASP A 155 2.19 -12.22 16.12
C ASP A 155 3.68 -12.65 16.17
N GLY A 156 3.95 -13.84 16.75
CA GLY A 156 5.23 -14.53 16.66
C GLY A 156 6.39 -13.80 17.32
N GLY A 157 6.16 -13.25 18.54
CA GLY A 157 7.16 -12.53 19.34
C GLY A 157 8.60 -13.03 19.30
#